data_AF-A0A258M4Q8-F1
#
_entry.id   AF-A0A258M4Q8-F1
#
_cell.length_a   1.000
_cell.length_b   1.000
_cell.length_c   1.000
_cell.angle_alpha   90.00
_cell.angle_beta   90.00
_cell.angle_gamma   90.00
#
_symmetry.space_group_name_H-M   'P 1'
#
loop_
_entity.id
_entity.type
_entity.pdbx_description
1 polymer ?
#
loop_
_entity_poly.entity_id
_entity_poly.type
_entity_poly.pdbx_seq_one_letter_code
_entity_poly.pdbx_strand_id
1 'polypeptide(L)'
;DPKLRELGMCGVAVLNGAEYEFFHHAPPFIKAGGTEEQVKALRLIGQPNFPTDLFSALENDAVELTFQMTRNIHVDSALMKRLQTALGNTDTVELVTVVAAYNMVSRFLIALDVNPEEHPPE
;
A
#
# COMPACT_ATOMS: atom_id res chain seq x y z
N ASP A 1 3.58 3.51 -12.01
CA ASP A 1 2.31 2.79 -12.19
C ASP A 1 1.27 3.25 -11.16
N PRO A 2 0.11 3.80 -11.57
CA PRO A 2 -0.97 4.18 -10.64
C PRO A 2 -1.42 3.04 -9.71
N LYS A 3 -1.50 1.80 -10.21
CA LYS A 3 -2.01 0.66 -9.43
C LYS A 3 -1.10 0.35 -8.24
N LEU A 4 0.21 0.33 -8.45
CA LEU A 4 1.19 0.07 -7.38
C LEU A 4 1.22 1.17 -6.33
N ARG A 5 1.00 2.43 -6.74
CA ARG A 5 0.93 3.56 -5.80
C ARG A 5 -0.27 3.41 -4.88
N GLU A 6 -1.46 3.17 -5.44
CA GLU A 6 -2.69 2.98 -4.66
C GLU A 6 -2.63 1.71 -3.80
N LEU A 7 -2.00 0.64 -4.28
CA LEU A 7 -1.74 -0.57 -3.48
C LEU A 7 -0.89 -0.25 -2.24
N GLY A 8 0.16 0.56 -2.40
CA GLY A 8 1.00 1.01 -1.29
C GLY A 8 0.21 1.85 -0.29
N MET A 9 -0.61 2.80 -0.75
CA MET A 9 -1.47 3.64 0.10
C MET A 9 -2.47 2.78 0.89
N CYS A 10 -3.22 1.90 0.22
CA CYS A 10 -4.13 0.96 0.88
C CYS A 10 -3.40 0.07 1.89
N GLY A 11 -2.22 -0.45 1.56
CA GLY A 11 -1.43 -1.28 2.46
C GLY A 11 -0.98 -0.53 3.72
N VAL A 12 -0.49 0.72 3.58
CA VAL A 12 -0.15 1.57 4.72
C VAL A 12 -1.38 1.83 5.59
N ALA A 13 -2.50 2.20 4.97
CA ALA A 13 -3.74 2.49 5.67
C ALA A 13 -4.21 1.30 6.53
N VAL A 14 -4.20 0.08 5.97
CA VAL A 14 -4.53 -1.13 6.72
C VAL A 14 -3.55 -1.37 7.87
N LEU A 15 -2.25 -1.28 7.61
CA LEU A 15 -1.24 -1.52 8.64
C LEU A 15 -1.35 -0.49 9.78
N ASN A 16 -1.54 0.78 9.47
CA ASN A 16 -1.61 1.81 10.50
C ASN A 16 -2.99 1.95 11.14
N GLY A 17 -4.03 1.32 10.59
CA GLY A 17 -5.41 1.48 11.05
C GLY A 17 -6.03 2.82 10.65
N ALA A 18 -5.55 3.43 9.57
CA ALA A 18 -6.07 4.69 9.04
C ALA A 18 -7.25 4.42 8.09
N GLU A 19 -8.44 4.18 8.64
CA GLU A 19 -9.61 3.80 7.83
C GLU A 19 -10.03 4.91 6.84
N TYR A 20 -9.87 6.18 7.21
CA TYR A 20 -10.08 7.31 6.29
C TYR A 20 -9.26 7.16 5.01
N GLU A 21 -7.96 6.84 5.16
CA GLU A 21 -7.04 6.65 4.04
C GLU A 21 -7.44 5.44 3.19
N PHE A 22 -7.76 4.31 3.82
CA PHE A 22 -8.18 3.11 3.09
C PHE A 22 -9.46 3.33 2.29
N PHE A 23 -10.44 4.00 2.90
CA PHE A 23 -11.72 4.34 2.28
C PHE A 23 -11.56 5.20 1.02
N HIS A 24 -10.63 6.15 1.05
CA HIS A 24 -10.35 7.04 -0.09
C HIS A 24 -9.49 6.39 -1.18
N HIS A 25 -8.63 5.43 -0.83
CA HIS A 25 -7.68 4.83 -1.77
C HIS A 25 -8.12 3.48 -2.36
N ALA A 26 -9.09 2.79 -1.75
CA ALA A 26 -9.64 1.56 -2.33
C ALA A 26 -10.35 1.80 -3.69
N PRO A 27 -11.20 2.84 -3.89
CA PRO A 27 -11.79 3.10 -5.20
C PRO A 27 -10.77 3.49 -6.28
N PRO A 28 -9.79 4.39 -6.03
CA PRO A 28 -8.67 4.65 -6.94
C PRO A 28 -7.86 3.40 -7.29
N PHE A 29 -7.59 2.52 -6.33
CA PHE A 29 -6.90 1.26 -6.59
C PHE A 29 -7.66 0.39 -7.60
N ILE A 30 -8.98 0.23 -7.42
CA ILE A 30 -9.84 -0.51 -8.36
C ILE A 30 -9.84 0.17 -9.73
N LYS A 31 -9.97 1.50 -9.78
CA LYS A 31 -9.93 2.28 -11.03
C LYS A 31 -8.60 2.13 -11.77
N ALA A 32 -7.50 1.93 -11.04
CA ALA A 32 -6.18 1.68 -11.60
C ALA A 32 -5.95 0.23 -12.08
N GLY A 33 -6.95 -0.66 -11.94
CA GLY A 33 -6.88 -2.06 -12.37
C GLY A 33 -6.68 -3.07 -11.23
N GLY A 34 -6.83 -2.64 -9.97
CA GLY A 34 -7.03 -3.52 -8.83
C GLY A 34 -8.39 -4.21 -8.86
N THR A 35 -8.54 -5.28 -8.07
CA THR A 35 -9.84 -5.97 -7.91
C THR A 35 -10.37 -5.83 -6.49
N GLU A 36 -11.68 -6.05 -6.34
CA GLU A 36 -12.34 -6.10 -5.03
C GLU A 36 -11.74 -7.21 -4.13
N GLU A 37 -11.34 -8.34 -4.73
CA GLU A 37 -10.66 -9.43 -4.03
C GLU A 37 -9.29 -8.98 -3.53
N GLN A 38 -8.54 -8.22 -4.33
CA GLN A 38 -7.26 -7.63 -3.90
C GLN A 38 -7.47 -6.62 -2.75
N VAL A 39 -8.50 -5.77 -2.80
CA VAL A 39 -8.85 -4.83 -1.72
C VAL A 39 -9.14 -5.58 -0.42
N LYS A 40 -9.96 -6.65 -0.48
CA LYS A 40 -10.26 -7.49 0.70
C LYS A 40 -9.00 -8.20 1.20
N ALA A 41 -8.18 -8.71 0.29
CA ALA A 41 -6.92 -9.39 0.62
C ALA A 41 -5.92 -8.48 1.31
N LEU A 42 -5.85 -7.19 0.94
CA LEU A 42 -4.95 -6.22 1.58
C LEU A 42 -5.22 -6.08 3.08
N ARG A 43 -6.43 -6.39 3.59
CA ARG A 43 -6.72 -6.45 5.03
C ARG A 43 -5.92 -7.53 5.78
N LEU A 44 -5.34 -8.49 5.06
CA LEU A 44 -4.49 -9.57 5.59
C LEU A 44 -2.99 -9.28 5.43
N ILE A 45 -2.60 -8.08 5.01
CA ILE A 45 -1.18 -7.71 4.83
C ILE A 45 -0.35 -8.01 6.09
N GLY A 46 0.80 -8.66 5.91
CA GLY A 46 1.69 -9.08 6.98
C GLY A 46 1.22 -10.30 7.79
N GLN A 47 0.06 -10.89 7.47
CA GLN A 47 -0.41 -12.12 8.11
C GLN A 47 0.07 -13.37 7.35
N PRO A 48 0.25 -14.52 8.02
CA PRO A 48 0.69 -15.77 7.36
C PRO A 48 -0.25 -16.29 6.26
N ASN A 49 -1.51 -15.86 6.28
CA ASN A 49 -2.54 -16.26 5.32
C ASN A 49 -2.83 -15.18 4.26
N PHE A 50 -1.91 -14.23 4.04
CA PHE A 50 -2.04 -13.26 2.96
C PHE A 50 -2.08 -13.98 1.59
N PRO A 51 -3.12 -13.77 0.76
CA PRO A 51 -3.33 -14.54 -0.48
C PRO A 51 -2.48 -13.97 -1.62
N THR A 52 -1.20 -14.35 -1.65
CA THR A 52 -0.21 -13.85 -2.63
C THR A 52 -0.55 -14.18 -4.09
N ASP A 53 -1.37 -15.21 -4.33
CA ASP A 53 -1.82 -15.65 -5.66
C ASP A 53 -2.79 -14.67 -6.34
N LEU A 54 -3.44 -13.79 -5.56
CA LEU A 54 -4.25 -12.69 -6.09
C LEU A 54 -3.42 -11.53 -6.65
N PHE A 55 -2.10 -11.52 -6.45
CA PHE A 55 -1.21 -10.44 -6.82
C PHE A 55 -0.14 -10.93 -7.79
N SER A 56 0.25 -10.09 -8.75
CA SER A 56 1.42 -10.35 -9.58
C SER A 56 2.71 -10.38 -8.74
N ALA A 57 3.81 -10.89 -9.30
CA ALA A 57 5.09 -10.88 -8.60
C ALA A 57 5.53 -9.47 -8.19
N LEU A 58 5.31 -8.48 -9.05
CA LEU A 58 5.64 -7.08 -8.78
C LEU A 58 4.71 -6.45 -7.73
N GLU A 59 3.42 -6.79 -7.76
CA GLU A 59 2.47 -6.35 -6.73
C GLU A 59 2.82 -6.96 -5.37
N ASN A 60 3.19 -8.23 -5.30
CA ASN A 60 3.67 -8.87 -4.07
C ASN A 60 4.95 -8.19 -3.54
N ASP A 61 5.90 -7.84 -4.40
CA ASP A 61 7.09 -7.06 -3.98
C ASP A 61 6.71 -5.65 -3.46
N ALA A 62 5.69 -5.00 -4.04
CA ALA A 62 5.18 -3.72 -3.54
C ALA A 62 4.44 -3.86 -2.19
N VAL A 63 3.67 -4.93 -1.98
CA VAL A 63 3.05 -5.27 -0.69
C VAL A 63 4.14 -5.49 0.37
N GLU A 64 5.16 -6.28 0.04
CA GLU A 64 6.27 -6.55 0.98
C GLU A 64 7.05 -5.27 1.30
N LEU A 65 7.32 -4.41 0.31
CA LEU A 65 7.95 -3.11 0.54
C LEU A 65 7.13 -2.28 1.52
N THR A 66 5.81 -2.23 1.28
CA THR A 66 4.87 -1.49 2.12
C THR A 66 4.87 -2.01 3.55
N PHE A 67 4.87 -3.34 3.74
CA PHE A 67 4.96 -3.97 5.06
C PHE A 67 6.29 -3.63 5.76
N GLN A 68 7.42 -3.87 5.10
CA GLN A 68 8.74 -3.65 5.69
C GLN A 68 8.97 -2.17 6.05
N MET A 69 8.62 -1.24 5.16
CA MET A 69 8.74 0.20 5.46
C MET A 69 7.85 0.65 6.61
N THR A 70 6.65 0.07 6.74
CA THR A 70 5.65 0.50 7.74
C THR A 70 5.88 -0.14 9.11
N ARG A 71 6.34 -1.39 9.17
CA ARG A 71 6.54 -2.13 10.43
C ARG A 71 7.98 -2.27 10.85
N ASN A 72 8.89 -2.52 9.91
CA ASN A 72 10.28 -2.86 10.23
C ASN A 72 11.23 -1.68 10.07
N ILE A 73 10.83 -0.65 9.31
CA ILE A 73 11.60 0.54 8.88
C ILE A 73 12.76 0.18 7.93
N HIS A 74 13.49 -0.90 8.23
CA HIS A 74 14.54 -1.44 7.39
C HIS A 74 13.93 -2.34 6.31
N VAL A 75 14.29 -2.04 5.06
CA VAL A 75 13.89 -2.83 3.89
C VAL A 75 15.05 -3.72 3.46
N ASP A 76 14.75 -4.98 3.19
CA ASP A 76 15.73 -5.96 2.70
C ASP A 76 16.33 -5.52 1.37
N SER A 77 17.66 -5.54 1.29
CA SER A 77 18.38 -5.17 0.07
C SER A 77 18.02 -6.04 -1.13
N ALA A 78 17.69 -7.31 -0.88
CA ALA A 78 17.23 -8.23 -1.92
C ALA A 78 15.89 -7.79 -2.53
N LEU A 79 14.96 -7.28 -1.72
CA LEU A 79 13.68 -6.75 -2.20
C LEU A 79 13.89 -5.48 -3.02
N MET A 80 14.70 -4.53 -2.50
CA MET A 80 15.04 -3.32 -3.25
C MET A 80 15.66 -3.63 -4.61
N LYS A 81 16.53 -4.65 -4.69
CA LYS A 81 17.12 -5.10 -5.95
C LYS A 81 16.08 -5.68 -6.93
N ARG A 82 15.10 -6.45 -6.44
CA ARG A 82 14.01 -6.98 -7.30
C ARG A 82 13.16 -5.84 -7.85
N LEU A 83 12.75 -4.89 -7.00
CA LEU A 83 11.99 -3.71 -7.41
C LEU A 83 12.74 -2.87 -8.45
N GLN A 84 14.01 -2.56 -8.20
CA GLN A 84 14.84 -1.82 -9.17
C GLN A 84 14.99 -2.55 -10.51
N THR A 85 15.04 -3.89 -10.47
CA THR A 85 15.11 -4.71 -11.69
C THR A 85 13.80 -4.66 -12.48
N ALA A 86 12.66 -4.69 -11.79
CA ALA A 86 11.34 -4.70 -12.41
C ALA A 86 10.86 -3.32 -12.87
N LEU A 87 11.17 -2.27 -12.11
CA LEU A 87 10.65 -0.91 -12.29
C LEU A 87 11.70 0.08 -12.83
N GLY A 88 12.98 -0.20 -12.62
CA GLY A 88 14.04 0.81 -12.73
C GLY A 88 14.12 1.70 -11.48
N ASN A 89 15.15 2.55 -11.45
CA ASN A 89 15.46 3.35 -10.26
C ASN A 89 14.42 4.44 -9.96
N THR A 90 13.97 5.17 -10.98
CA THR A 90 13.01 6.29 -10.81
C THR A 90 11.71 5.79 -10.19
N ASP A 91 11.06 4.81 -10.82
CA ASP A 91 9.78 4.28 -10.37
C ASP A 91 9.89 3.58 -9.00
N THR A 92 11.04 2.98 -8.69
CA THR A 92 11.30 2.44 -7.33
C THR A 92 11.34 3.57 -6.29
N VAL A 93 12.04 4.68 -6.58
CA VAL A 93 12.09 5.84 -5.67
C VAL A 93 10.71 6.45 -5.49
N GLU A 94 9.92 6.54 -6.56
CA GLU A 94 8.54 7.05 -6.48
C GLU A 94 7.64 6.14 -5.62
N LEU A 95 7.76 4.82 -5.76
CA LEU A 95 7.01 3.87 -4.93
C LEU A 95 7.39 4.00 -3.44
N VAL A 96 8.68 4.07 -3.13
CA VAL A 96 9.19 4.32 -1.77
C VAL A 96 8.64 5.66 -1.24
N THR A 97 8.63 6.70 -2.07
CA THR A 97 8.13 8.02 -1.69
C THR A 97 6.65 7.97 -1.35
N VAL A 98 5.83 7.25 -2.12
CA VAL A 98 4.41 7.05 -1.82
C VAL A 98 4.21 6.36 -0.47
N VAL A 99 4.89 5.22 -0.24
CA VAL A 99 4.77 4.47 1.02
C VAL A 99 5.22 5.33 2.22
N ALA A 100 6.29 6.12 2.07
CA ALA A 100 6.77 7.02 3.11
C ALA A 100 5.79 8.18 3.38
N ALA A 101 5.26 8.81 2.32
CA ALA A 101 4.32 9.92 2.44
C ALA A 101 3.03 9.48 3.14
N TYR A 102 2.49 8.32 2.79
CA TYR A 102 1.27 7.81 3.40
C TYR A 102 1.48 7.27 4.81
N ASN A 103 2.69 6.84 5.14
CA ASN A 103 3.08 6.63 6.53
C ASN A 103 2.98 7.94 7.33
N MET A 104 3.37 9.08 6.76
CA MET A 104 3.18 10.38 7.41
C MET A 104 1.69 10.76 7.48
N VAL A 105 0.93 10.63 6.38
CA VAL A 105 -0.50 10.98 6.33
C VAL A 105 -1.31 10.19 7.35
N SER A 106 -1.17 8.85 7.38
CA SER A 106 -1.85 8.01 8.37
C SER A 106 -1.58 8.43 9.82
N ARG A 107 -0.34 8.84 10.14
CA ARG A 107 0.01 9.36 11.48
C ARG A 107 -0.71 10.68 11.79
N PHE A 108 -0.86 11.57 10.80
CA PHE A 108 -1.64 12.80 10.96
C PHE A 108 -3.13 12.50 11.18
N LEU A 109 -3.72 11.67 10.33
CA LEU A 109 -5.15 11.33 10.39
C LEU A 109 -5.50 10.70 11.74
N ILE A 110 -4.70 9.73 12.19
CA ILE A 110 -4.92 9.03 13.46
C ILE A 110 -4.70 9.97 14.65
N ALA A 111 -3.64 10.78 14.65
CA ALA A 111 -3.35 11.68 15.77
C ALA A 111 -4.43 12.77 15.94
N LEU A 112 -5.15 13.11 14.87
CA LEU A 112 -6.20 14.12 14.85
C LEU A 112 -7.63 13.53 14.87
N ASP A 113 -7.76 12.21 15.04
CA ASP A 113 -9.05 11.49 15.06
C ASP A 113 -9.92 11.76 13.81
N VAL A 114 -9.28 11.79 12.64
CA VAL A 114 -9.96 11.97 11.36
C VAL A 114 -10.55 10.63 10.91
N ASN A 115 -11.87 10.58 10.78
CA ASN A 115 -12.64 9.39 10.41
C ASN A 115 -13.29 9.55 9.02
N PRO A 116 -13.55 8.45 8.29
CA PRO A 116 -14.26 8.50 7.01
C PRO A 116 -15.58 9.27 7.11
N GLU A 117 -15.95 9.98 6.04
CA GLU A 117 -17.29 10.54 5.87
C GLU A 117 -18.34 9.42 5.72
N GLU A 118 -19.63 9.76 5.90
CA GLU A 118 -20.73 8.77 5.76
C GLU A 118 -20.85 8.19 4.33
N HIS A 119 -20.28 8.87 3.33
CA HIS A 119 -20.33 8.47 1.93
C HIS A 119 -18.97 8.60 1.27
N PRO A 120 -18.61 7.68 0.34
CA PRO A 120 -17.36 7.78 -0.39
C PRO A 120 -17.34 9.01 -1.28
N PRO A 121 -16.17 9.62 -1.50
CA PRO A 121 -16.03 10.70 -2.47
C PRO A 121 -16.47 10.23 -3.86
N GLU A 122 -17.22 11.08 -4.57
CA GLU A 122 -17.70 10.84 -5.95
C GLU A 122 -16.59 10.60 -6.96
#